data_AF-A0A2V6HLD9-F1
#
_entry.id   AF-A0A2V6HLD9-F1
#
_cell.length_a   1.000
_cell.length_b   1.000
_cell.length_c   1.000
_cell.angle_alpha   90.00
_cell.angle_beta   90.00
_cell.angle_gamma   90.00
#
_symmetry.space_group_name_H-M   'P 1'
#
loop_
_entity.id
_entity.type
_entity.pdbx_description
1 polymer ?
#
loop_
_entity_poly.entity_id
_entity_poly.type
_entity_poly.pdbx_seq_one_letter_code
_entity_poly.pdbx_strand_id
1 'polypeptide(L)'
;KGEFEAAEKAARATKDTISRQLVDLESKSKTLETQQRELENEREALASKIDADLLDQFERLFNSKGDAAIVAVEHGVCTGCHMKVTTATAAGVKAGKEIVSCEQCGRILYDTA
;
A
#
# COMPACT_ATOMS: atom_id res chain seq x y z
N LYS A 1 38.03 -3.72 -42.65
CA LYS A 1 38.05 -2.29 -42.22
C LYS A 1 36.63 -1.77 -41.99
N GLY A 2 35.71 -1.87 -42.95
CA GLY A 2 34.31 -1.42 -42.78
C GLY A 2 33.49 -2.17 -41.70
N GLU A 3 33.71 -3.47 -41.51
CA GLU A 3 33.00 -4.23 -40.45
C GLU A 3 33.41 -3.81 -39.03
N PHE A 4 34.68 -3.44 -38.84
CA PHE A 4 35.21 -2.99 -37.55
C PHE A 4 34.68 -1.59 -37.19
N GLU A 5 34.65 -0.67 -38.16
CA GLU A 5 34.11 0.69 -37.98
C GLU A 5 32.58 0.67 -37.73
N ALA A 6 31.85 -0.25 -38.38
CA ALA A 6 30.42 -0.44 -38.13
C ALA A 6 30.14 -1.02 -36.74
N ALA A 7 30.93 -2.01 -36.30
CA ALA A 7 30.84 -2.59 -34.96
C ALA A 7 31.20 -1.58 -33.87
N GLU A 8 32.22 -0.74 -34.08
CA GLU A 8 32.62 0.32 -33.14
C GLU A 8 31.53 1.40 -33.01
N LYS A 9 30.92 1.81 -34.13
CA LYS A 9 29.80 2.78 -34.13
C LYS A 9 28.57 2.21 -33.41
N ALA A 10 28.24 0.94 -33.63
CA ALA A 10 27.15 0.25 -32.95
C ALA A 10 27.42 0.14 -31.43
N ALA A 11 28.64 -0.25 -31.04
CA ALA A 11 29.03 -0.33 -29.63
C ALA A 11 28.95 1.04 -28.93
N ARG A 12 29.36 2.12 -29.59
CA ARG A 12 29.24 3.48 -29.06
C ARG A 12 27.78 3.91 -28.90
N ALA A 13 26.93 3.66 -29.89
CA ALA A 13 25.50 3.98 -29.81
C ALA A 13 24.80 3.21 -28.67
N THR A 14 25.14 1.94 -28.48
CA THR A 14 24.65 1.12 -27.36
C THR A 14 25.13 1.68 -26.02
N LYS A 15 26.42 2.04 -25.91
CA LYS A 15 26.99 2.64 -24.70
C LYS A 15 26.32 3.96 -24.34
N ASP A 16 26.06 4.82 -25.32
CA ASP A 16 25.36 6.10 -25.13
C ASP A 16 23.89 5.90 -24.74
N THR A 17 23.26 4.83 -25.19
CA THR A 17 21.88 4.48 -24.78
C THR A 17 21.85 4.00 -23.34
N ILE A 18 22.75 3.08 -22.97
CA ILE A 18 22.88 2.57 -21.61
C ILE A 18 23.20 3.70 -20.64
N SER A 19 24.13 4.61 -20.99
CA SER A 19 24.49 5.71 -20.11
C SER A 19 23.31 6.65 -19.83
N ARG A 20 22.47 6.95 -20.84
CA ARG A 20 21.24 7.72 -20.64
C ARG A 20 20.23 6.98 -19.75
N GLN A 21 20.06 5.69 -19.96
CA GLN A 21 19.15 4.87 -19.14
C GLN A 21 19.62 4.80 -17.68
N LEU A 22 20.93 4.69 -17.43
CA LEU A 22 21.48 4.71 -16.08
C LEU A 22 21.20 6.04 -15.37
N VAL A 23 21.40 7.17 -16.06
CA VAL A 23 21.11 8.49 -15.49
C VAL A 23 19.61 8.64 -15.17
N ASP A 24 18.73 8.19 -16.07
CA ASP A 24 17.27 8.23 -15.84
C ASP A 24 16.85 7.33 -14.67
N LEU A 25 17.37 6.10 -14.59
CA LEU A 25 17.08 5.17 -13.50
C LEU A 25 17.62 5.69 -12.16
N GLU A 26 18.81 6.29 -12.14
CA GLU A 26 19.37 6.88 -10.92
C GLU A 26 18.53 8.06 -10.43
N SER A 27 18.06 8.91 -11.35
CA SER A 27 17.15 10.01 -11.01
C SER A 27 15.85 9.47 -10.41
N LYS A 28 15.24 8.45 -11.04
CA LYS A 28 14.00 7.83 -10.56
C LYS A 28 14.18 7.17 -9.18
N SER A 29 15.30 6.47 -8.96
CA SER A 29 15.63 5.86 -7.66
C SER A 29 15.67 6.92 -6.57
N LYS A 30 16.39 8.02 -6.78
CA LYS A 30 16.49 9.13 -5.81
C LYS A 30 15.15 9.77 -5.50
N THR A 31 14.27 9.92 -6.50
CA THR A 31 12.92 10.43 -6.29
C THR A 31 12.09 9.46 -5.43
N LEU A 32 12.10 8.16 -5.76
CA LEU A 32 11.35 7.15 -5.01
C LEU A 32 11.87 7.00 -3.58
N GLU A 33 13.19 7.03 -3.36
CA GLU A 33 13.80 6.98 -2.02
C GLU A 33 13.44 8.20 -1.16
N THR A 34 13.28 9.36 -1.78
CA THR A 34 12.81 10.56 -1.07
C THR A 34 11.34 10.42 -0.68
N GLN A 35 10.49 10.02 -1.62
CA GLN A 35 9.06 9.79 -1.37
C GLN A 35 8.82 8.70 -0.32
N GLN A 36 9.59 7.61 -0.36
CA GLN A 36 9.51 6.55 0.62
C GLN A 36 9.79 7.08 2.03
N ARG A 37 10.87 7.85 2.21
CA ARG A 37 11.21 8.44 3.50
C ARG A 37 10.16 9.43 4.01
N GLU A 38 9.58 10.22 3.11
CA GLU A 38 8.48 11.13 3.47
C GLU A 38 7.26 10.35 3.98
N LEU A 39 6.86 9.29 3.28
CA LEU A 39 5.75 8.43 3.67
C LEU A 39 6.02 7.65 4.96
N GLU A 40 7.25 7.19 5.18
CA GLU A 40 7.68 6.53 6.43
C GLU A 40 7.54 7.47 7.63
N ASN A 41 8.03 8.71 7.50
CA ASN A 41 7.90 9.73 8.56
C ASN A 41 6.43 10.10 8.83
N GLU A 42 5.62 10.22 7.78
CA GLU A 42 4.18 10.49 7.93
C GLU A 42 3.48 9.33 8.64
N ARG A 43 3.80 8.08 8.27
CA ARG A 43 3.28 6.88 8.92
C ARG A 43 3.64 6.85 10.41
N GLU A 44 4.88 7.14 10.77
CA GLU A 44 5.33 7.18 12.17
C GLU A 44 4.59 8.28 12.97
N ALA A 45 4.45 9.47 12.39
CA ALA A 45 3.75 10.60 13.03
C ALA A 45 2.25 10.36 13.21
N LEU A 46 1.63 9.55 12.34
CA LEU A 46 0.24 9.11 12.50
C LEU A 46 0.13 7.98 13.52
N ALA A 47 1.01 6.98 13.44
CA ALA A 47 1.06 5.85 14.37
C ALA A 47 1.22 6.30 15.83
N SER A 48 2.02 7.34 16.10
CA SER A 48 2.20 7.88 17.45
C SER A 48 0.95 8.50 18.07
N LYS A 49 -0.13 8.68 17.29
CA LYS A 49 -1.41 9.24 17.73
C LYS A 49 -2.49 8.17 17.92
N ILE A 50 -2.18 6.92 17.59
CA ILE A 50 -3.10 5.78 17.68
C ILE A 50 -2.79 5.00 18.95
N ASP A 51 -3.82 4.46 19.58
CA ASP A 51 -3.66 3.53 20.70
C ASP A 51 -2.82 2.31 20.29
N ALA A 52 -1.93 1.85 21.17
CA ALA A 52 -0.96 0.81 20.85
C ALA A 52 -1.62 -0.54 20.51
N ASP A 53 -2.67 -0.93 21.23
CA ASP A 53 -3.36 -2.20 21.00
C ASP A 53 -4.13 -2.17 19.66
N LEU A 54 -4.72 -1.02 19.34
CA LEU A 54 -5.40 -0.80 18.06
C LEU A 54 -4.41 -0.79 16.88
N LEU A 55 -3.25 -0.15 17.06
CA LEU A 55 -2.20 -0.15 16.04
C LEU A 55 -1.69 -1.57 15.78
N ASP A 56 -1.40 -2.34 16.82
CA ASP A 56 -0.99 -3.74 16.72
C ASP A 56 -2.03 -4.60 15.98
N GLN A 57 -3.32 -4.38 16.26
CA GLN A 57 -4.41 -5.05 15.53
C GLN A 57 -4.37 -4.71 14.04
N PHE A 58 -4.25 -3.43 13.70
CA PHE A 58 -4.15 -2.98 12.31
C PHE A 58 -2.93 -3.57 11.61
N GLU A 59 -1.74 -3.54 12.22
CA GLU A 59 -0.52 -4.04 11.61
C GLU A 59 -0.58 -5.55 11.34
N ARG A 60 -1.16 -6.33 12.26
CA ARG A 60 -1.41 -7.77 12.04
C ARG A 60 -2.34 -8.02 10.85
N LEU A 61 -3.39 -7.23 10.71
CA LEU A 61 -4.31 -7.32 9.58
C LEU A 61 -3.63 -6.88 8.28
N PHE A 62 -2.89 -5.78 8.29
CA PHE A 62 -2.17 -5.26 7.13
C PHE A 62 -1.12 -6.26 6.62
N ASN A 63 -0.35 -6.87 7.52
CA ASN A 63 0.65 -7.87 7.16
C ASN A 63 0.05 -9.15 6.55
N SER A 64 -1.20 -9.48 6.88
CA SER A 64 -1.87 -10.70 6.38
C SER A 64 -2.85 -10.48 5.24
N LYS A 65 -3.43 -9.28 5.13
CA LYS A 65 -4.51 -8.92 4.19
C LYS A 65 -4.16 -7.75 3.27
N GLY A 66 -3.02 -7.10 3.45
CA GLY A 66 -2.56 -5.98 2.66
C GLY A 66 -3.41 -4.72 2.86
N ASP A 67 -3.65 -4.02 1.74
CA ASP A 67 -4.46 -2.81 1.65
C ASP A 67 -5.91 -2.97 2.11
N ALA A 68 -6.41 -4.21 2.20
CA ALA A 68 -7.75 -4.54 2.69
C ALA A 68 -7.79 -4.81 4.21
N ALA A 69 -6.94 -4.19 5.03
CA ALA A 69 -6.99 -4.36 6.50
C ALA A 69 -8.24 -3.70 7.13
N ILE A 70 -8.66 -2.57 6.57
CA ILE A 70 -9.82 -1.78 6.97
C ILE A 70 -10.77 -1.70 5.77
N VAL A 71 -12.03 -2.08 5.94
CA VAL A 71 -12.98 -2.21 4.82
C VAL A 71 -14.37 -1.72 5.21
N ALA A 72 -15.13 -1.30 4.19
CA ALA A 72 -16.50 -0.83 4.37
C ALA A 72 -17.44 -2.00 4.69
N VAL A 73 -18.51 -1.69 5.42
CA VAL A 73 -19.74 -2.49 5.38
C VAL A 73 -20.73 -1.84 4.43
N GLU A 74 -21.15 -2.57 3.41
CA GLU A 74 -22.13 -2.11 2.43
C GLU A 74 -23.32 -3.07 2.42
N HIS A 75 -24.54 -2.54 2.62
CA HIS A 75 -25.75 -3.36 2.69
C HIS A 75 -25.67 -4.55 3.68
N GLY A 76 -24.91 -4.38 4.78
CA GLY A 76 -24.65 -5.43 5.77
C GLY A 76 -23.67 -6.51 5.30
N VAL A 77 -22.85 -6.22 4.29
CA VAL A 77 -21.82 -7.12 3.76
C VAL A 77 -20.43 -6.51 3.97
N CYS A 78 -19.50 -7.32 4.47
CA CYS A 78 -18.09 -6.95 4.57
C CYS A 78 -17.49 -6.90 3.16
N THR A 79 -17.02 -5.72 2.71
CA THR A 79 -16.45 -5.56 1.37
C THR A 79 -15.09 -6.26 1.17
N GLY A 80 -14.45 -6.75 2.24
CA GLY A 80 -13.18 -7.48 2.17
C GLY A 80 -13.29 -9.00 2.01
N CYS A 81 -14.33 -9.64 2.55
CA CYS A 81 -14.56 -11.09 2.38
C CYS A 81 -15.89 -11.42 1.68
N HIS A 82 -16.70 -10.40 1.40
CA HIS A 82 -18.00 -10.50 0.74
C HIS A 82 -19.02 -11.37 1.48
N MET A 83 -18.80 -11.60 2.78
CA MET A 83 -19.75 -12.27 3.65
C MET A 83 -20.67 -11.26 4.33
N LYS A 84 -21.93 -11.66 4.52
CA LYS A 84 -22.89 -10.91 5.31
C LYS A 84 -22.44 -10.88 6.77
N VAL A 85 -22.39 -9.68 7.35
CA VAL A 85 -22.10 -9.51 8.78
C VAL A 85 -23.37 -9.67 9.62
N THR A 86 -23.23 -9.98 10.90
CA THR A 86 -24.37 -10.05 11.82
C THR A 86 -25.06 -8.69 11.94
N THR A 87 -26.35 -8.69 12.30
CA THR A 87 -27.11 -7.46 12.60
C THR A 87 -26.48 -6.66 13.73
N ALA A 88 -25.90 -7.32 14.73
CA ALA A 88 -25.18 -6.66 15.82
C ALA A 88 -23.90 -5.98 15.32
N THR A 89 -23.09 -6.67 14.50
CA THR A 89 -21.90 -6.11 13.86
C THR A 89 -22.26 -4.88 13.02
N ALA A 90 -23.26 -5.00 12.14
CA ALA A 90 -23.71 -3.89 11.29
C ALA A 90 -24.21 -2.68 12.11
N ALA A 91 -24.97 -2.93 13.19
CA ALA A 91 -25.44 -1.87 14.08
C ALA A 91 -24.29 -1.21 14.84
N GLY A 92 -23.28 -2.00 15.29
CA GLY A 92 -22.09 -1.49 15.95
C GLY A 92 -21.25 -0.59 15.04
N VAL A 93 -21.01 -1.03 13.80
CA VAL A 93 -20.30 -0.25 12.78
C VAL A 93 -21.01 1.08 12.54
N LYS A 94 -22.33 1.05 12.34
CA LYS A 94 -23.15 2.25 12.14
C LYS A 94 -23.20 3.18 13.37
N ALA A 95 -23.06 2.62 14.57
CA ALA A 95 -23.03 3.43 15.79
C ALA A 95 -21.73 4.24 15.92
N GLY A 96 -20.61 3.76 15.34
CA GLY A 96 -19.33 4.47 15.31
C GLY A 96 -18.72 4.74 16.69
N LYS A 97 -19.11 3.98 17.72
CA LYS A 97 -18.68 4.20 19.11
C LYS A 97 -17.44 3.40 19.51
N GLU A 98 -17.16 2.33 18.78
CA GLU A 98 -16.06 1.41 19.04
C GLU A 98 -15.52 0.84 17.73
N ILE A 99 -14.31 0.28 17.78
CA ILE A 99 -13.72 -0.43 16.64
C ILE A 99 -14.38 -1.79 16.51
N VAL A 100 -15.07 -2.00 15.38
CA VAL A 100 -15.76 -3.26 15.10
C VAL A 100 -14.99 -4.04 14.05
N SER A 101 -14.83 -5.35 14.27
CA SER A 101 -14.18 -6.26 13.34
C SER A 101 -15.18 -7.22 12.71
N CYS A 102 -14.92 -7.63 11.47
CA CYS A 102 -15.70 -8.66 10.80
C CYS A 102 -15.53 -10.01 11.49
N GLU A 103 -16.62 -10.63 11.92
CA GLU A 103 -16.60 -11.94 12.60
C GLU A 103 -16.13 -13.10 11.70
N GLN A 104 -16.07 -12.90 10.38
CA GLN A 104 -15.64 -13.92 9.42
C GLN A 104 -14.15 -13.82 9.04
N CYS A 105 -13.62 -12.60 8.90
CA CYS A 105 -12.26 -12.41 8.38
C CYS A 105 -11.36 -11.53 9.25
N GLY A 106 -11.90 -10.98 10.35
CA GLY A 106 -11.16 -10.17 11.32
C GLY A 106 -10.84 -8.73 10.89
N ARG A 107 -11.14 -8.33 9.65
CA ARG A 107 -10.89 -6.96 9.17
C ARG A 107 -11.66 -5.93 9.97
N ILE A 108 -11.06 -4.76 10.17
CA ILE A 108 -11.72 -3.62 10.80
C ILE A 108 -12.78 -3.08 9.84
N LEU A 109 -13.95 -2.79 10.36
CA LEU A 109 -15.12 -2.37 9.61
C LEU A 109 -15.43 -0.89 9.85
N TYR A 110 -15.76 -0.16 8.79
CA TYR A 110 -16.28 1.21 8.88
C TYR A 110 -17.59 1.37 8.11
N ASP A 111 -18.39 2.36 8.51
CA ASP A 111 -19.64 2.70 7.82
C ASP A 111 -19.36 3.62 6.62
N THR A 112 -20.04 3.40 5.52
CA THR A 112 -19.94 4.21 4.29
C THR A 112 -20.99 5.31 4.20
N ALA A 113 -21.97 5.29 5.11
CA ALA A 113 -23.12 6.18 5.14
C ALA A 113 -22.85 7.54 5.83
#